data_AF-A0A950QS75-F1
#
_entry.id   AF-A0A950QS75-F1
#
_cell.length_a   1.000
_cell.length_b   1.000
_cell.length_c   1.000
_cell.angle_alpha   90.00
_cell.angle_beta   90.00
_cell.angle_gamma   90.00
#
_symmetry.space_group_name_H-M   'P 1'
#
loop_
_entity.id
_entity.type
_entity.pdbx_description
1 polymer ?
#
loop_
_entity_poly.entity_id
_entity_poly.type
_entity_poly.pdbx_seq_one_letter_code
_entity_poly.pdbx_strand_id
1 'polypeptide(L)'
;MGYECTALQDFRNYPGISESWELVKTGVVVIREQLYRLELWHSFSNPDIAFYVSVYVQQDGVWKKMSEPIFPIGLDANQTMSSAMAFLSEKLAA
;
A
#
# COMPACT_ATOMS: atom_id res chain seq x y z
N MET A 1 -20.47 8.86 -15.12
CA MET A 1 -19.58 7.73 -15.44
C MET A 1 -19.99 6.61 -14.51
N GLY A 2 -20.44 5.46 -15.04
CA GLY A 2 -20.77 4.31 -14.21
C GLY A 2 -19.47 3.72 -13.67
N TYR A 3 -19.38 3.53 -12.36
CA TYR A 3 -18.31 2.71 -11.80
C TYR A 3 -18.52 1.28 -12.32
N GLU A 4 -17.56 0.74 -13.06
CA GLU A 4 -17.57 -0.68 -13.41
C GLU A 4 -17.51 -1.48 -12.11
N CYS A 5 -18.54 -2.30 -11.85
CA CYS A 5 -18.57 -3.19 -10.71
C CYS A 5 -17.51 -4.27 -10.93
N THR A 6 -16.46 -4.28 -10.12
CA THR A 6 -15.35 -5.23 -10.28
C THR A 6 -15.60 -6.49 -9.45
N ALA A 7 -15.07 -7.64 -9.88
CA ALA A 7 -15.14 -8.88 -9.09
C ALA A 7 -14.58 -8.73 -7.67
N LEU A 8 -13.64 -7.78 -7.49
CA LEU A 8 -13.06 -7.43 -6.19
C LEU A 8 -14.06 -6.67 -5.29
N GLN A 9 -14.94 -5.83 -5.83
CA GLN A 9 -16.03 -5.19 -5.07
C GLN A 9 -17.09 -6.22 -4.64
N ASP A 10 -17.37 -7.17 -5.54
CA ASP A 10 -18.34 -8.24 -5.33
C ASP A 10 -17.76 -9.47 -4.61
N PHE A 11 -16.59 -9.35 -3.96
CA PHE A 11 -15.89 -10.50 -3.36
C PHE A 11 -16.76 -11.32 -2.39
N ARG A 12 -17.75 -10.69 -1.76
CA ARG A 12 -18.72 -11.36 -0.86
C ARG A 12 -19.61 -12.39 -1.56
N ASN A 13 -19.71 -12.33 -2.89
CA ASN A 13 -20.44 -13.31 -3.70
C ASN A 13 -19.64 -14.59 -3.97
N TYR A 14 -18.35 -14.64 -3.59
CA TYR A 14 -17.46 -15.77 -3.80
C TYR A 14 -17.19 -16.49 -2.45
N PRO A 15 -17.84 -17.64 -2.18
CA PRO A 15 -17.67 -18.35 -0.92
C PRO A 15 -16.21 -18.68 -0.63
N GLY A 16 -15.79 -18.47 0.62
CA GLY A 16 -14.41 -18.71 1.07
C GLY A 16 -13.46 -17.53 0.94
N ILE A 17 -13.87 -16.43 0.28
CA ILE A 17 -13.09 -15.18 0.26
C ILE A 17 -13.57 -14.27 1.40
N SER A 18 -12.68 -13.98 2.35
CA SER A 18 -12.97 -13.09 3.49
C SER A 18 -12.55 -11.64 3.26
N GLU A 19 -11.56 -11.42 2.38
CA GLU A 19 -11.00 -10.11 2.10
C GLU A 19 -10.66 -9.93 0.62
N SER A 20 -10.65 -8.69 0.17
CA SER A 20 -10.42 -8.28 -1.21
C SER A 20 -9.72 -6.92 -1.24
N TRP A 21 -8.59 -6.90 -1.91
CA TRP A 21 -7.68 -5.77 -2.01
C TRP A 21 -7.21 -5.63 -3.46
N GLU A 22 -7.00 -4.40 -3.92
CA GLU A 22 -6.46 -4.11 -5.24
C GLU A 22 -5.16 -3.33 -5.12
N LEU A 23 -4.13 -3.78 -5.83
CA LEU A 23 -2.91 -3.01 -5.99
C LEU A 23 -3.16 -1.89 -6.99
N VAL A 24 -3.28 -0.66 -6.49
CA VAL A 24 -3.58 0.53 -7.30
C VAL A 24 -2.32 1.03 -8.00
N LYS A 25 -1.20 1.10 -7.28
CA LYS A 25 0.04 1.66 -7.81
C LYS A 25 1.26 1.14 -7.06
N THR A 26 2.36 1.01 -7.80
CA THR A 26 3.69 0.77 -7.24
C THR A 26 4.63 1.93 -7.54
N GLY A 27 5.54 2.22 -6.63
CA GLY A 27 6.64 3.18 -6.82
C GLY A 27 7.94 2.62 -6.27
N VAL A 28 9.07 3.01 -6.86
CA VAL A 28 10.40 2.71 -6.33
C VAL A 28 11.13 4.02 -6.12
N VAL A 29 11.78 4.16 -4.97
CA VAL A 29 12.53 5.34 -4.58
C VAL A 29 13.88 4.95 -4.01
N VAL A 30 14.86 5.82 -4.17
CA VAL A 30 16.20 5.66 -3.58
C VAL A 30 16.37 6.71 -2.49
N ILE A 31 16.69 6.27 -1.28
CA ILE A 31 16.97 7.14 -0.12
C ILE A 31 18.30 6.68 0.46
N ARG A 32 19.31 7.56 0.51
CA ARG A 32 20.65 7.24 1.04
C ARG A 32 21.24 5.94 0.45
N GLU A 33 21.22 5.82 -0.88
CA GLU A 33 21.69 4.64 -1.64
C GLU A 33 20.90 3.35 -1.42
N GLN A 34 19.89 3.37 -0.55
CA GLN A 34 19.00 2.26 -0.28
C GLN A 34 17.73 2.35 -1.13
N LEU A 35 17.38 1.24 -1.79
CA LEU A 35 16.16 1.11 -2.60
C LEU A 35 14.96 0.73 -1.73
N TYR A 36 13.85 1.45 -1.92
CA TYR A 36 12.56 1.19 -1.31
C TYR A 36 11.47 1.05 -2.37
N ARG A 37 10.62 0.03 -2.24
CA ARG A 37 9.43 -0.16 -3.06
C ARG A 37 8.20 0.11 -2.22
N LEU A 38 7.30 0.94 -2.73
CA LEU A 38 6.01 1.26 -2.13
C LEU A 38 4.91 0.64 -2.99
N GLU A 39 3.94 0.00 -2.35
CA GLU A 39 2.75 -0.56 -2.97
C GLU A 39 1.51 0.03 -2.30
N LEU A 40 0.71 0.78 -3.06
CA LEU A 40 -0.56 1.33 -2.60
C LEU A 40 -1.68 0.33 -2.89
N TRP A 41 -2.33 -0.13 -1.84
CA TRP A 41 -3.44 -1.06 -1.87
C TRP A 41 -4.75 -0.37 -1.53
N HIS A 42 -5.81 -0.66 -2.27
CA HIS A 42 -7.17 -0.26 -1.97
C HIS A 42 -7.95 -1.43 -1.37
N SER A 43 -8.70 -1.20 -0.29
CA SER A 43 -9.55 -2.21 0.35
C SER A 43 -10.97 -2.15 -0.19
N PHE A 44 -11.50 -3.30 -0.59
CA PHE A 44 -12.94 -3.47 -0.78
C PHE A 44 -13.64 -4.07 0.44
N SER A 45 -12.85 -4.53 1.40
CA SER A 45 -13.35 -5.25 2.58
C SER A 45 -13.47 -4.37 3.82
N ASN A 46 -12.64 -3.33 3.93
CA ASN A 46 -12.60 -2.46 5.10
C ASN A 46 -12.82 -0.99 4.72
N PRO A 47 -14.01 -0.40 4.99
CA PRO A 47 -14.29 1.00 4.67
C PRO A 47 -13.53 1.98 5.55
N ASP A 48 -13.08 1.56 6.75
CA ASP A 48 -12.30 2.41 7.66
C ASP A 48 -10.81 2.50 7.25
N ILE A 49 -10.36 1.55 6.41
CA ILE A 49 -9.01 1.47 5.85
C ILE A 49 -9.13 1.36 4.34
N ALA A 50 -9.57 2.43 3.69
CA ALA A 50 -9.77 2.43 2.24
C ALA A 50 -8.45 2.23 1.49
N PHE A 51 -7.36 2.84 1.95
CA PHE A 51 -6.04 2.72 1.36
C PHE A 51 -4.97 2.36 2.38
N TYR A 52 -4.00 1.55 1.96
CA TYR A 52 -2.86 1.12 2.75
C TYR A 52 -1.59 1.10 1.89
N VAL A 53 -0.45 1.51 2.44
CA VAL A 53 0.83 1.41 1.73
C VAL A 53 1.71 0.33 2.36
N SER A 54 2.10 -0.68 1.59
CA SER A 54 3.20 -1.58 1.98
C SER A 54 4.53 -0.99 1.52
N VAL A 55 5.54 -1.00 2.39
CA VAL A 55 6.91 -0.64 2.02
C VAL A 55 7.82 -1.85 2.11
N TYR A 56 8.67 -1.99 1.11
CA TYR A 56 9.71 -3.00 1.03
C TYR A 56 11.06 -2.32 0.90
N VAL A 57 12.07 -2.90 1.51
CA VAL A 57 13.48 -2.50 1.34
C VAL A 57 14.21 -3.58 0.55
N GLN A 58 15.07 -3.17 -0.38
CA GLN A 58 15.94 -4.11 -1.08
C GLN A 58 17.12 -4.47 -0.17
N GLN A 59 17.31 -5.75 0.14
CA GLN A 59 18.48 -6.22 0.87
C GLN A 59 18.99 -7.47 0.19
N ASP A 60 20.27 -7.48 -0.19
CA ASP A 60 20.95 -8.62 -0.80
C ASP A 60 20.23 -9.17 -2.05
N GLY A 61 19.66 -8.28 -2.87
CA GLY A 61 18.90 -8.67 -4.07
C GLY A 61 17.45 -9.09 -3.82
N VAL A 62 17.00 -9.09 -2.57
CA VAL A 62 15.64 -9.51 -2.17
C VAL A 62 14.85 -8.34 -1.61
N TRP A 63 13.59 -8.19 -2.03
CA TRP A 63 12.66 -7.24 -1.42
C TRP A 63 12.08 -7.80 -0.13
N LYS A 64 12.42 -7.19 1.00
CA LYS A 64 11.88 -7.55 2.30
C LYS A 64 10.83 -6.52 2.71
N LYS A 65 9.62 -7.00 3.03
CA LYS A 65 8.56 -6.14 3.57
C LYS A 65 9.03 -5.61 4.92
N MET A 66 8.96 -4.30 5.10
CA MET A 66 9.21 -3.70 6.40
C MET A 66 8.05 -4.07 7.33
N SER A 67 8.35 -4.63 8.50
CA SER A 67 7.35 -5.09 9.48
C SER A 67 6.99 -4.02 10.51
N GLU A 68 7.93 -3.13 10.80
CA GLU A 68 7.77 -1.94 11.64
C GLU A 68 8.50 -0.80 10.93
N PRO A 69 7.91 0.39 10.86
CA PRO A 69 6.71 0.87 11.56
C PRO A 69 5.38 0.51 10.86
N ILE A 70 4.26 0.69 11.58
CA ILE A 70 2.92 0.69 10.98
C ILE A 70 2.88 1.75 9.89
N PHE A 71 2.66 1.30 8.66
CA PHE A 71 2.61 2.18 7.50
C PHE A 71 1.27 2.92 7.41
N PRO A 72 1.24 4.06 6.69
CA PRO A 72 0.04 4.87 6.59
C PRO A 72 -1.14 4.09 6.03
N ILE A 73 -2.28 4.27 6.69
CA ILE A 73 -3.61 3.95 6.21
C ILE A 73 -4.38 5.25 6.04
N GLY A 74 -5.30 5.31 5.07
CA GLY A 74 -6.06 6.52 4.83
C GLY A 74 -7.27 6.32 3.94
N LEU A 75 -8.07 7.38 3.81
CA LEU A 75 -9.27 7.41 2.98
C LEU A 75 -8.99 7.94 1.56
N ASP A 76 -7.83 8.56 1.34
CA ASP A 76 -7.40 9.08 0.05
C ASP A 76 -6.08 8.44 -0.41
N ALA A 77 -6.07 7.95 -1.65
CA ALA A 77 -4.95 7.28 -2.27
C ALA A 77 -3.67 8.14 -2.29
N ASN A 78 -3.79 9.38 -2.74
CA ASN A 78 -2.64 10.27 -2.96
C ASN A 78 -2.06 10.74 -1.64
N GLN A 79 -2.91 11.11 -0.69
CA GLN A 79 -2.50 11.50 0.65
C GLN A 79 -1.79 10.34 1.35
N THR A 80 -2.35 9.13 1.29
CA THR A 80 -1.75 7.95 1.95
C THR A 80 -0.36 7.65 1.38
N MET A 81 -0.21 7.69 0.05
CA MET A 81 1.09 7.52 -0.61
C MET A 81 2.08 8.64 -0.24
N SER A 82 1.63 9.90 -0.24
CA SER A 82 2.46 11.05 0.15
C SER A 82 2.93 10.95 1.59
N SER A 83 2.06 10.52 2.51
CA SER A 83 2.42 10.28 3.90
C SER A 83 3.46 9.16 4.04
N ALA A 84 3.38 8.10 3.24
CA ALA A 84 4.37 7.02 3.26
C ALA A 84 5.74 7.50 2.76
N MET A 85 5.74 8.33 1.73
CA MET A 85 6.97 8.97 1.21
C MET A 85 7.60 9.90 2.24
N ALA A 86 6.81 10.77 2.88
CA ALA A 86 7.27 11.67 3.94
C ALA A 86 7.85 10.86 5.11
N PHE A 87 7.12 9.84 5.55
CA PHE A 87 7.54 8.93 6.60
C PHE A 87 8.91 8.30 6.33
N LEU A 88 9.11 7.73 5.13
CA LEU A 88 10.40 7.13 4.76
C LEU A 88 11.51 8.19 4.70
N SER A 89 11.21 9.39 4.21
CA SER A 89 12.20 10.46 4.13
C SER A 89 12.63 10.96 5.52
N GLU A 90 11.71 11.05 6.48
CA GLU A 90 11.95 11.60 7.81
C GLU A 90 12.57 10.57 8.76
N LYS A 91 12.02 9.35 8.81
CA LYS A 91 12.50 8.31 9.75
C LYS A 91 13.91 7.82 9.41
N LEU A 92 14.29 7.90 8.14
CA LEU A 92 15.63 7.56 7.67
C LEU A 92 16.54 8.79 7.57
N ALA A 93 16.03 10.01 7.81
CA ALA A 93 16.86 11.20 7.93
C ALA A 93 17.48 11.34 9.33
N ALA A 94 16.84 10.77 10.36
CA ALA A 94 17.32 10.73 11.74
C ALA A 94 18.50 9.76 11.95
#